data_AF-A0A7X8WX08-F1
#
_entry.id   AF-A0A7X8WX08-F1
#
_cell.length_a   1.000
_cell.length_b   1.000
_cell.length_c   1.000
_cell.angle_alpha   90.00
_cell.angle_beta   90.00
_cell.angle_gamma   90.00
#
_symmetry.space_group_name_H-M   'P 1'
#
loop_
_entity.id
_entity.type
_entity.pdbx_description
1 polymer ?
#
loop_
_entity_poly.entity_id
_entity_poly.type
_entity_poly.pdbx_seq_one_letter_code
_entity_poly.pdbx_strand_id
1 'polypeptide(L)' 'EWLVREFKLTTLMVTHNLEQALNYGNRIIMMDSGNIILDLKDETKEDLTIGKLMEHFANTGTAALNDDKMLLSKWSNAS' A
#
# COMPACT_ATOMS: atom_id res chain seq x y z
N GLU A 1 -11.35 -11.83 -3.79
CA GLU A 1 -11.62 -12.07 -2.35
C GLU A 1 -12.42 -13.33 -2.04
N TRP A 2 -13.50 -13.64 -2.77
CA TRP A 2 -14.45 -14.71 -2.39
C TRP A 2 -13.78 -16.07 -2.08
N LEU A 3 -12.83 -16.52 -2.90
CA LEU A 3 -12.11 -17.77 -2.69
C LEU A 3 -11.36 -17.80 -1.35
N VAL A 4 -10.66 -16.71 -1.02
CA VAL A 4 -9.88 -16.58 0.21
C VAL A 4 -10.80 -16.59 1.42
N ARG A 5 -11.94 -15.88 1.33
CA ARG A 5 -12.94 -15.78 2.41
C ARG A 5 -13.68 -17.10 2.62
N GLU A 6 -14.11 -17.76 1.54
CA GLU A 6 -14.87 -19.02 1.57
C GLU A 6 -14.04 -20.15 2.18
N PHE A 7 -12.79 -20.29 1.75
CA PHE A 7 -11.91 -21.37 2.19
C PHE A 7 -10.98 -20.99 3.35
N LYS A 8 -11.12 -19.78 3.91
CA LYS A 8 -10.31 -19.25 5.03
C LYS A 8 -8.80 -19.40 4.80
N LEU A 9 -8.35 -19.04 3.61
CA LEU A 9 -6.94 -19.21 3.22
C LEU A 9 -6.08 -18.07 3.73
N THR A 10 -4.96 -18.41 4.38
CA THR A 10 -3.91 -17.41 4.65
C THR A 10 -3.25 -17.04 3.33
N THR A 11 -3.41 -15.77 2.91
CA THR A 11 -2.93 -15.28 1.62
C THR A 11 -2.02 -14.07 1.84
N LEU A 12 -0.89 -14.05 1.14
CA LEU A 12 0.01 -12.90 1.06
C LEU A 12 0.06 -12.40 -0.37
N MET A 13 -0.17 -11.11 -0.56
CA MET A 13 -0.02 -10.44 -1.84
C MET A 13 1.15 -9.45 -1.75
N VAL A 14 2.06 -9.52 -2.72
CA VAL A 14 3.13 -8.54 -2.89
C VAL A 14 2.80 -7.71 -4.13
N THR A 15 2.62 -6.41 -3.96
CA THR A 15 2.26 -5.50 -5.06
C THR A 15 2.90 -4.14 -4.85
N HIS A 16 3.20 -3.45 -5.95
CA HIS A 16 3.57 -2.03 -5.95
C HIS A 16 2.35 -1.12 -6.18
N ASN A 17 1.15 -1.69 -6.33
CA ASN A 17 -0.09 -0.94 -6.51
C ASN A 17 -0.83 -0.82 -5.16
N LEU A 18 -0.80 0.37 -4.57
CA LEU A 18 -1.45 0.66 -3.29
C LEU A 18 -2.97 0.51 -3.33
N GLU A 19 -3.60 0.79 -4.47
CA GLU A 19 -5.05 0.62 -4.63
C GLU A 19 -5.44 -0.85 -4.49
N GLN A 20 -4.65 -1.77 -5.05
CA GLN A 20 -4.87 -3.21 -4.86
C GLN A 20 -4.65 -3.63 -3.40
N ALA A 21 -3.62 -3.10 -2.74
CA ALA A 21 -3.35 -3.38 -1.33
C ALA A 21 -4.48 -2.89 -0.42
N LEU A 22 -5.08 -1.74 -0.72
CA LEU A 22 -6.25 -1.21 -0.05
C LEU A 22 -7.49 -2.06 -0.33
N ASN A 23 -7.76 -2.39 -1.59
CA ASN A 23 -9.00 -3.05 -2.01
C ASN A 23 -9.07 -4.53 -1.64
N TYR A 24 -7.93 -5.24 -1.54
CA TYR A 24 -7.91 -6.70 -1.34
C TYR A 24 -7.25 -7.17 -0.05
N GLY A 25 -6.38 -6.33 0.54
CA GLY A 25 -5.69 -6.68 1.79
C GLY A 25 -6.59 -6.44 2.99
N ASN A 26 -6.41 -7.22 4.05
CA ASN A 26 -6.96 -6.91 5.38
C ASN A 26 -5.90 -6.38 6.37
N ARG A 27 -4.63 -6.44 5.94
CA ARG A 27 -3.47 -5.85 6.59
C ARG A 27 -2.51 -5.37 5.51
N ILE A 28 -1.97 -4.18 5.66
CA ILE A 28 -0.96 -3.63 4.76
C ILE A 28 0.33 -3.51 5.55
N ILE A 29 1.38 -4.16 5.06
CA ILE A 29 2.72 -4.01 5.58
C ILE A 29 3.55 -3.39 4.46
N MET A 30 4.16 -2.24 4.75
CA MET A 30 5.08 -1.57 3.85
C MET A 30 6.49 -1.73 4.40
N MET A 31 7.42 -2.05 3.51
CA MET A 31 8.80 -2.33 3.87
C MET A 31 9.74 -1.45 3.03
N ASP A 32 10.79 -0.94 3.67
CA ASP A 32 11.92 -0.28 3.01
C ASP A 32 13.22 -0.83 3.61
N SER A 33 14.17 -1.19 2.74
CA SER A 33 15.51 -1.64 3.12
C SER A 33 15.52 -2.76 4.17
N GLY A 34 14.57 -3.69 4.09
CA GLY A 34 14.42 -4.83 5.01
C GLY A 34 13.72 -4.51 6.33
N ASN A 35 13.29 -3.27 6.54
CA ASN A 35 12.56 -2.83 7.74
C ASN A 35 11.09 -2.60 7.41
N ILE A 36 10.21 -2.89 8.37
CA ILE A 36 8.80 -2.52 8.29
C ILE A 36 8.68 -1.05 8.66
N ILE A 37 8.20 -0.24 7.73
CA ILE A 37 8.01 1.21 7.92
C ILE A 37 6.54 1.57 8.16
N LEU A 38 5.61 0.67 7.81
CA LEU A 38 4.19 0.84 8.04
C LEU A 38 3.51 -0.52 8.23
N ASP A 39 2.62 -0.61 9.21
CA ASP A 39 1.80 -1.78 9.49
C ASP A 39 0.38 -1.33 9.86
N LEU A 40 -0.57 -1.60 8.97
CA LEU A 40 -1.97 -1.17 9.08
C LEU A 40 -2.89 -2.38 9.05
N LYS A 41 -3.90 -2.38 9.92
CA LYS A 41 -4.91 -3.45 10.00
C LYS A 41 -6.26 -2.92 9.52
N ASP A 42 -7.19 -3.81 9.18
CA ASP A 42 -8.52 -3.45 8.69
C ASP A 42 -9.28 -2.43 9.57
N GLU A 43 -9.16 -2.55 10.89
CA GLU A 43 -9.77 -1.61 11.85
C GLU A 43 -9.27 -0.17 11.71
N THR A 44 -8.11 0.04 11.09
CA THR A 44 -7.57 1.38 10.79
C THR A 44 -7.72 1.77 9.32
N LYS A 45 -8.27 0.90 8.46
CA LYS A 45 -8.43 1.14 7.02
C LYS A 45 -9.64 2.00 6.64
N GLU A 46 -10.69 2.06 7.45
CA GLU A 46 -11.93 2.77 7.08
C GLU A 46 -11.69 4.26 6.76
N ASP A 47 -10.68 4.87 7.39
CA ASP A 47 -10.28 6.27 7.16
C ASP A 47 -9.07 6.45 6.23
N LEU A 48 -8.61 5.37 5.61
CA LEU A 48 -7.28 5.28 5.01
C LEU A 48 -7.37 5.40 3.49
N THR A 49 -6.96 6.55 2.97
CA THR A 49 -6.91 6.82 1.53
C THR A 49 -5.51 6.56 0.97
N ILE A 50 -5.42 6.38 -0.35
CA ILE A 50 -4.14 6.31 -1.05
C ILE A 50 -3.28 7.54 -0.72
N GLY A 51 -3.89 8.73 -0.66
CA GLY A 51 -3.18 9.96 -0.30
C GLY A 51 -2.52 9.91 1.07
N LYS A 52 -3.23 9.41 2.09
CA LYS A 52 -2.66 9.25 3.44
C LYS A 52 -1.55 8.20 3.48
N LEU A 53 -1.68 7.08 2.75
CA LEU A 53 -0.60 6.09 2.62
C LEU A 53 0.67 6.70 2.04
N MET A 54 0.51 7.52 0.99
CA MET A 54 1.61 8.22 0.35
C MET A 54 2.26 9.23 1.29
N GLU A 55 1.47 9.97 2.06
CA GLU A 55 1.98 10.89 3.07
C GLU A 55 2.76 10.16 4.18
N HIS A 56 2.23 9.05 4.69
CA HIS A 56 2.94 8.21 5.66
C HIS A 56 4.26 7.70 5.09
N PHE A 57 4.29 7.26 3.83
CA PHE A 57 5.50 6.78 3.18
C PHE A 57 6.56 7.88 2.98
N ALA A 58 6.13 9.05 2.47
CA ALA A 58 7.01 10.20 2.30
C ALA A 58 7.63 10.67 3.63
N ASN A 59 6.89 10.54 4.73
CA ASN A 59 7.35 10.92 6.06
C ASN A 59 8.23 9.87 6.76
N THR A 60 8.26 8.62 6.30
CA THR A 60 8.98 7.51 6.97
C THR A 60 10.14 6.91 6.19
N GLY A 61 10.25 7.11 4.86
CA GLY A 61 11.24 6.43 4.02
C GLY A 61 12.21 7.34 3.26
N THR A 62 13.50 7.03 3.32
CA THR A 62 14.59 7.61 2.51
C THR A 62 14.49 7.32 1.00
N ALA A 63 13.57 6.44 0.59
CA ALA A 63 13.33 6.04 -0.79
C ALA A 63 12.49 7.03 -1.62
N ALA A 64 12.01 8.13 -1.02
CA ALA A 64 11.24 9.16 -1.72
C ALA A 64 11.93 9.70 -2.99
N LEU A 65 13.26 9.62 -3.10
CA LEU A 65 13.99 10.27 -4.19
C LEU A 65 14.07 9.49 -5.51
N ASN A 66 13.81 8.17 -5.53
CA ASN A 66 14.02 7.35 -6.75
C ASN A 66 12.72 6.88 -7.42
N ASP A 67 11.64 6.66 -6.66
CA ASP A 67 10.35 6.23 -7.20
C ASP A 67 9.41 7.40 -7.58
N ASP A 68 9.78 8.63 -7.22
CA ASP A 68 9.06 9.87 -7.58
C ASP A 68 8.79 9.96 -9.08
N LYS A 69 9.70 9.48 -9.93
CA LYS A 69 9.50 9.51 -11.39
C LYS A 69 8.39 8.57 -11.87
N MET A 70 8.15 7.47 -11.17
CA MET A 70 7.14 6.48 -11.54
C MET A 70 5.76 6.84 -10.96
N LEU A 71 5.73 7.48 -9.79
CA LEU A 71 4.51 8.00 -9.15
C LEU A 71 4.00 9.27 -9.83
N LEU A 72 4.89 10.22 -10.15
CA LEU A 72 4.52 11.49 -10.80
C LEU A 72 4.13 11.30 -12.28
N SER A 73 4.74 10.35 -12.99
CA SER A 73 4.40 10.09 -14.40
C SER A 73 3.01 9.48 -14.60
N LYS A 74 2.52 8.69 -13.64
CA LYS A 74 1.15 8.15 -13.69
C LYS A 74 0.07 9.18 -13.39
N TRP A 75 0.39 10.20 -12.58
CA TRP A 75 -0.56 11.26 -12.24
C TRP A 75 -0.59 12.39 -13.28
N SER A 76 0.53 12.71 -13.94
CA SER A 76 0.56 13.67 -15.06
C SER A 76 -0.30 13.26 -16.26
N ASN A 77 -0.62 11.98 -16.42
CA ASN A 77 -1.46 11.46 -17.51
C ASN A 77 -2.92 11.24 -17.10
N ALA A 78 -3.32 11.64 -15.90
CA ALA A 78 -4.69 11.57 -15.40
C ALA A 78 -5.37 12.96 -15.39
N SER A 79 -5.10 13.78 -16.42
CA SER A 79 -5.96 14.91 -16.80
C SER A 79 -6.93 14.52 -17.90
#